data_AF-A0A179SZ76-F1
#
_entry.id   AF-A0A179SZ76-F1
#
_cell.length_a   1.000
_cell.length_b   1.000
_cell.length_c   1.000
_cell.angle_alpha   90.00
_cell.angle_beta   90.00
_cell.angle_gamma   90.00
#
_symmetry.space_group_name_H-M   'P 1'
#
loop_
_entity.id
_entity.type
_entity.pdbx_description
1 polymer ?
#
loop_
_entity_poly.entity_id
_entity_poly.type
_entity_poly.pdbx_seq_one_letter_code
_entity_poly.pdbx_strand_id
1 'polypeptide(L)' 'MIVEKGLLTKEEQDIVAKLETEMLSALTLAHLNFYKNEIKMIISQAKRRHQFFLNYSKEVNA' A
#
# COMPACT_ATOMS: atom_id res chain seq x y z
N MET A 1 5.49 6.45 -6.24
CA MET A 1 5.77 5.68 -5.01
C MET A 1 5.75 6.55 -3.75
N ILE A 2 6.49 7.66 -3.66
CA ILE A 2 6.52 8.50 -2.43
C ILE A 2 5.14 9.09 -2.07
N VAL A 3 4.38 9.55 -3.07
CA VAL A 3 3.04 10.16 -2.87
C VAL A 3 1.99 9.17 -2.32
N GLU A 4 2.21 7.87 -2.50
CA GLU A 4 1.21 6.84 -2.12
C GLU A 4 1.38 6.36 -0.67
N LYS A 5 2.56 6.54 -0.06
CA LYS A 5 2.80 6.17 1.35
C LYS A 5 1.97 7.02 2.32
N GLY A 6 1.56 8.23 1.92
CA GLY A 6 0.70 9.10 2.72
C GLY A 6 -0.73 8.59 2.92
N LEU A 7 -1.18 7.62 2.11
CA LEU A 7 -2.51 7.01 2.24
C LEU A 7 -2.54 5.77 3.15
N LEU A 8 -1.35 5.24 3.46
CA LEU A 8 -1.18 4.06 4.28
C LEU A 8 -1.40 4.40 5.76
N THR A 9 -1.96 3.46 6.52
CA THR A 9 -1.92 3.54 8.00
C THR A 9 -0.50 3.33 8.51
N LYS A 10 -0.27 3.58 9.80
CA LYS A 10 1.06 3.39 10.39
C LYS A 10 1.50 1.92 10.28
N GLU A 11 0.60 1.00 10.54
CA GLU A 11 0.83 -0.45 10.45
C GLU A 11 1.14 -0.88 9.00
N GLU A 12 0.39 -0.35 8.03
CA GLU A 12 0.64 -0.63 6.61
C GLU A 12 2.01 -0.07 6.16
N GLN A 13 2.42 1.09 6.65
CA GLN A 13 3.75 1.64 6.39
C GLN A 13 4.85 0.72 6.95
N ASP A 14 4.68 0.22 8.17
CA ASP A 14 5.65 -0.66 8.82
C ASP A 14 5.74 -2.02 8.08
N ILE A 15 4.61 -2.57 7.62
CA ILE A 15 4.58 -3.77 6.78
C ILE A 15 5.29 -3.52 5.44
N VAL A 16 4.99 -2.40 4.75
CA VAL A 16 5.64 -2.07 3.48
C VAL A 16 7.15 -1.91 3.66
N ALA A 17 7.61 -1.25 4.73
CA ALA A 17 9.04 -1.11 5.01
C ALA A 17 9.72 -2.47 5.25
N LYS A 18 9.04 -3.40 5.93
CA LYS A 18 9.52 -4.77 6.12
C LYS A 18 9.61 -5.52 4.77
N LEU A 19 8.57 -5.44 3.94
CA LEU A 19 8.55 -6.06 2.60
C LEU A 19 9.65 -5.48 1.70
N GLU A 20 9.87 -4.16 1.74
CA GLU A 20 10.96 -3.49 1.01
C GLU A 20 12.33 -4.02 1.48
N THR A 21 12.51 -4.20 2.79
CA THR A 21 13.76 -4.74 3.36
C THR A 21 14.01 -6.20 2.96
N GLU A 22 12.98 -7.05 3.04
CA GLU A 22 13.07 -8.45 2.62
C GLU A 22 13.34 -8.57 1.11
N MET A 23 12.73 -7.69 0.30
CA MET A 23 12.93 -7.65 -1.14
C MET A 23 14.39 -7.36 -1.53
N LEU A 24 15.12 -6.56 -0.75
CA LEU A 24 16.57 -6.32 -0.98
C LEU A 24 17.41 -7.59 -0.83
N SER A 25 16.92 -8.56 -0.06
CA SER A 25 17.60 -9.84 0.19
C SER A 25 17.04 -10.98 -0.68
N ALA A 26 16.14 -10.67 -1.62
CA ALA A 26 15.50 -11.68 -2.46
C ALA A 26 16.48 -12.30 -3.47
N LEU A 27 16.64 -13.62 -3.39
CA LEU A 27 17.57 -14.37 -4.24
C LEU A 27 17.01 -14.77 -5.62
N THR A 28 15.69 -14.67 -5.81
CA THR A 28 15.03 -15.09 -7.04
C THR A 28 14.10 -14.00 -7.56
N LEU A 29 13.91 -14.00 -8.88
CA LEU A 29 12.93 -13.15 -9.53
C LEU A 29 11.50 -13.42 -9.02
N ALA A 30 11.19 -14.66 -8.66
CA ALA A 30 9.90 -15.04 -8.09
C ALA A 30 9.67 -14.33 -6.74
N HIS A 31 10.67 -14.31 -5.85
CA HIS A 31 10.57 -13.59 -4.58
C HIS A 31 10.47 -12.08 -4.78
N LEU A 32 11.26 -11.49 -5.69
CA LEU A 32 11.14 -10.07 -6.04
C LEU A 32 9.73 -9.72 -6.52
N ASN A 33 9.15 -10.55 -7.39
CA ASN A 33 7.79 -10.35 -7.89
C ASN A 33 6.74 -10.50 -6.79
N PHE A 34 6.92 -11.46 -5.88
CA PHE A 34 6.06 -11.64 -4.71
C PHE A 34 6.02 -10.34 -3.87
N TYR A 35 7.17 -9.86 -3.39
CA TYR A 35 7.24 -8.66 -2.56
C TYR A 35 6.67 -7.43 -3.26
N LYS A 36 6.99 -7.25 -4.55
CA LYS A 36 6.46 -6.15 -5.36
C LYS A 36 4.93 -6.20 -5.48
N ASN A 37 4.36 -7.39 -5.63
CA ASN A 37 2.91 -7.56 -5.75
C ASN A 37 2.20 -7.33 -4.41
N GLU A 38 2.76 -7.82 -3.30
CA GLU A 38 2.23 -7.55 -1.96
C GLU A 38 2.18 -6.05 -1.65
N ILE A 39 3.27 -5.33 -1.89
CA ILE A 39 3.33 -3.87 -1.70
C ILE A 39 2.26 -3.16 -2.56
N LYS A 40 2.10 -3.58 -3.83
CA LYS A 40 1.07 -3.01 -4.72
C LYS A 40 -0.35 -3.27 -4.20
N MET A 41 -0.62 -4.47 -3.66
CA MET A 41 -1.93 -4.79 -3.11
C MET A 41 -2.26 -3.90 -1.91
N ILE A 42 -1.31 -3.71 -0.98
CA ILE A 42 -1.49 -2.84 0.19
C ILE A 42 -1.81 -1.41 -0.25
N ILE A 43 -1.03 -0.86 -1.18
CA ILE A 43 -1.28 0.48 -1.73
C ILE A 43 -2.65 0.56 -2.42
N SER A 44 -3.03 -0.47 -3.17
CA SER A 44 -4.35 -0.52 -3.82
C SER A 44 -5.49 -0.54 -2.82
N GLN A 45 -5.35 -1.24 -1.69
CA GLN A 45 -6.35 -1.24 -0.62
C GLN A 45 -6.46 0.13 0.04
N ALA A 46 -5.33 0.76 0.34
CA ALA A 46 -5.31 2.10 0.92
C ALA A 46 -5.98 3.14 0.01
N LYS A 47 -5.73 3.08 -1.30
CA LYS A 47 -6.43 3.91 -2.29
C LYS A 47 -7.94 3.69 -2.27
N ARG A 48 -8.39 2.42 -2.26
CA ARG A 48 -9.83 2.10 -2.18
C ARG A 48 -10.47 2.64 -0.92
N ARG A 49 -9.82 2.46 0.23
CA ARG A 49 -10.26 2.99 1.53
C ARG A 49 -10.38 4.51 1.49
N HIS A 50 -9.38 5.21 0.96
CA HIS A 50 -9.41 6.67 0.85
C HIS A 50 -10.54 7.15 -0.09
N GLN A 51 -10.70 6.52 -1.24
CA GLN A 51 -11.78 6.83 -2.19
C GLN A 51 -13.17 6.65 -1.54
N PHE A 52 -13.36 5.58 -0.76
CA PHE A 52 -14.60 5.34 -0.03
C PHE A 52 -14.92 6.51 0.92
N PHE A 53 -13.95 6.96 1.72
CA PHE A 53 -14.14 8.10 2.62
C PHE A 53 -14.45 9.41 1.89
N LEU A 54 -13.78 9.67 0.75
CA LEU A 54 -14.06 10.85 -0.06
C LEU A 54 -15.48 10.85 -0.64
N ASN A 55 -15.96 9.68 -1.10
CA ASN A 55 -17.32 9.55 -1.63
C ASN A 55 -18.36 9.73 -0.52
N TYR A 56 -18.15 9.09 0.64
CA TYR A 56 -19.03 9.22 1.80
C TYR A 56 -19.10 10.67 2.30
N SER A 57 -17.97 11.37 2.37
CA SER A 57 -17.93 12.78 2.77
C SER A 57 -18.70 13.69 1.79
N LYS A 58 -18.72 13.37 0.49
CA LYS A 58 -19.51 14.11 -0.49
C LYS A 58 -21.01 13.87 -0.33
N GLU A 59 -21.42 12.63 -0.06
CA GLU A 59 -22.84 12.27 0.12
C GLU A 59 -23.43 12.85 1.41
N VAL A 60 -22.65 12.95 2.49
CA VAL A 60 -23.13 13.54 3.77
C VAL A 60 -23.23 15.06 3.72
N ASN A 61 -22.47 15.72 2.85
CA ASN A 61 -22.46 17.19 2.69
C ASN A 61 -23.27 17.68 1.48
N ALA A 62 -23.98 16.79 0.78
CA ALA A 62 -24.87 17.08 -0.35
C ALA A 62 -26.33 17.09 0.10
#